data_AF-A0A5B2WKU6-F1
#
_entry.id   AF-A0A5B2WKU6-F1
#
_cell.length_a   1.000
_cell.length_b   1.000
_cell.length_c   1.000
_cell.angle_alpha   90.00
_cell.angle_beta   90.00
_cell.angle_gamma   90.00
#
_symmetry.space_group_name_H-M   'P 1'
#
loop_
_entity.id
_entity.type
_entity.pdbx_description
1 polymer ?
#
loop_
_entity_poly.entity_id
_entity_poly.type
_entity_poly.pdbx_seq_one_letter_code
_entity_poly.pdbx_strand_id
1 'polypeptide(L)'
;MPDFATPEPISVTLELGVGNVRITASDRTDTAVAVRPSDESDESDVQAAQRVHVDYANGVLQVTGPKARAFDFSRKTRSVDVSIELPSGSRVSADMQVGDVHGTGRLGECGFTTSAGNLRLEQTGSLHVDTAAGHVTADRVAGDAEIRTGSGKVRFGEVEGRVTVRNPNGDTTIDAAAGDVRVRAANGDVSVGRAAASVEAKTSNGSIRLGEVARGSVELTTAKGDLEIGIAEGIAASLDVKTGFGQVRNLLDSAAQPTESAETVEVYGHTSFGGITIRRS
;
A
#
# COMPACT_ATOMS: atom_id res chain seq x y z
N MET A 1 -21.84 10.72 21.78
CA MET A 1 -20.57 10.70 21.04
C MET A 1 -19.68 11.69 21.78
N PRO A 2 -18.51 11.30 22.30
CA PRO A 2 -17.54 12.26 22.80
C PRO A 2 -17.02 13.10 21.63
N ASP A 3 -17.16 14.42 21.77
CA ASP A 3 -16.72 15.41 20.80
C ASP A 3 -15.61 16.25 21.47
N PHE A 4 -14.46 16.36 20.81
CA PHE A 4 -13.29 17.08 21.32
C PHE A 4 -12.98 18.27 20.41
N ALA A 5 -12.71 19.44 20.98
CA ALA A 5 -12.27 20.59 20.19
C ALA A 5 -10.82 20.39 19.72
N THR A 6 -10.62 20.26 18.41
CA THR A 6 -9.33 19.92 17.78
C THR A 6 -9.10 20.82 16.56
N PRO A 7 -8.76 22.11 16.76
CA PRO A 7 -8.55 23.04 15.65
C PRO A 7 -7.27 22.75 14.85
N GLU A 8 -6.36 21.93 15.39
CA GLU A 8 -5.13 21.48 14.74
C GLU A 8 -5.15 19.96 14.51
N PRO A 9 -4.41 19.44 13.51
CA PRO A 9 -4.29 18.01 13.27
C PRO A 9 -3.80 17.24 14.50
N ILE A 10 -4.47 16.14 14.82
CA ILE A 10 -4.17 15.32 15.99
C ILE A 10 -3.41 14.05 15.62
N SER A 11 -2.94 13.32 16.64
CA SER A 11 -2.46 11.94 16.47
C SER A 11 -3.47 10.96 17.04
N VAL A 12 -3.87 9.97 16.25
CA VAL A 12 -4.81 8.93 16.65
C VAL A 12 -4.07 7.62 16.83
N THR A 13 -4.21 6.99 17.99
CA THR A 13 -3.69 5.66 18.28
C THR A 13 -4.86 4.72 18.57
N LEU A 14 -4.98 3.67 17.76
CA LEU A 14 -6.04 2.67 17.82
C LEU A 14 -5.43 1.33 18.21
N GLU A 15 -5.94 0.71 19.27
CA GLU A 15 -5.58 -0.64 19.66
C GLU A 15 -6.85 -1.48 19.85
N LEU A 16 -7.16 -2.34 18.89
CA LEU A 16 -8.39 -3.13 18.88
C LEU A 16 -8.11 -4.61 18.61
N GLY A 17 -8.94 -5.49 19.16
CA GLY A 17 -8.90 -6.91 18.81
C GLY A 17 -9.52 -7.15 17.44
N VAL A 18 -10.86 -7.16 17.41
CA VAL A 18 -11.65 -7.37 16.21
C VAL A 18 -12.55 -6.15 15.96
N GLY A 19 -12.60 -5.64 14.74
CA GLY A 19 -13.52 -4.55 14.44
C GLY A 19 -13.34 -3.88 13.09
N ASN A 20 -14.27 -3.01 12.73
CA ASN A 20 -14.14 -2.16 11.55
C ASN A 20 -13.82 -0.73 11.98
N VAL A 21 -12.80 -0.12 11.37
CA VAL A 21 -12.42 1.25 11.67
C VAL A 21 -12.68 2.12 10.44
N ARG A 22 -13.50 3.15 10.61
CA ARG A 22 -13.73 4.18 9.60
C ARG A 22 -13.17 5.50 10.10
N ILE A 23 -12.26 6.08 9.33
CA ILE A 23 -11.63 7.36 9.64
C ILE A 23 -11.98 8.32 8.53
N THR A 24 -12.52 9.49 8.88
CA THR A 24 -12.93 10.51 7.92
C THR A 24 -12.24 11.83 8.26
N ALA A 25 -11.26 12.18 7.43
CA ALA A 25 -10.52 13.42 7.51
C ALA A 25 -11.17 14.51 6.66
N SER A 26 -11.48 15.65 7.28
CA SER A 26 -12.06 16.81 6.60
C SER A 26 -11.62 18.11 7.28
N ASP A 27 -11.98 19.27 6.73
CA ASP A 27 -11.58 20.58 7.26
C ASP A 27 -12.39 21.01 8.50
N ARG A 28 -12.75 20.02 9.33
CA ARG A 28 -13.40 20.20 10.62
C ARG A 28 -12.40 20.60 11.70
N THR A 29 -12.89 21.29 12.71
CA THR A 29 -12.12 21.76 13.87
C THR A 29 -12.46 20.99 15.15
N ASP A 30 -13.13 19.86 15.00
CA ASP A 30 -13.52 18.96 16.06
C ASP A 30 -13.16 17.51 15.70
N THR A 31 -13.09 16.69 16.74
CA THR A 31 -12.92 15.25 16.61
C THR A 31 -14.06 14.55 17.31
N ALA A 32 -14.84 13.80 16.54
CA ALA A 32 -15.94 13.01 17.05
C ALA A 32 -15.59 11.52 16.92
N VAL A 33 -15.79 10.79 18.02
CA VAL A 33 -15.58 9.33 18.05
C VAL A 33 -16.90 8.65 18.36
N ALA A 34 -17.30 7.70 17.51
CA ALA A 34 -18.40 6.81 17.77
C ALA A 34 -17.90 5.38 17.82
N VAL A 35 -18.25 4.69 18.90
CA VAL A 35 -17.98 3.26 19.07
C VAL A 35 -19.33 2.58 19.17
N ARG A 36 -19.54 1.55 18.34
CA ARG A 36 -20.75 0.73 18.34
C ARG A 36 -20.36 -0.75 18.30
N PRO A 37 -21.18 -1.65 18.88
CA PRO A 37 -21.03 -3.08 18.60
C PRO A 37 -21.30 -3.31 17.10
N SER A 38 -20.56 -4.25 16.48
CA SER A 38 -20.85 -4.61 15.08
C SER A 38 -22.19 -5.34 14.97
N ASP A 39 -22.57 -6.15 15.96
CA ASP A 39 -23.91 -6.73 16.09
C ASP A 39 -24.53 -6.39 17.46
N GLU A 40 -25.62 -5.62 17.46
CA GLU A 40 -26.35 -5.25 18.69
C GLU A 40 -27.08 -6.43 19.35
N SER A 41 -27.31 -7.52 18.62
CA SER A 41 -27.93 -8.75 19.14
C SER A 41 -26.91 -9.71 19.76
N ASP A 42 -25.62 -9.52 19.49
CA ASP A 42 -24.55 -10.31 20.10
C ASP A 42 -24.06 -9.65 21.39
N GLU A 43 -24.37 -10.27 22.54
CA GLU A 43 -23.93 -9.78 23.86
C GLU A 43 -22.41 -9.62 23.96
N SER A 44 -21.63 -10.40 23.20
CA SER A 44 -20.17 -10.30 23.21
C SER A 44 -19.65 -9.07 22.47
N ASP A 45 -20.33 -8.64 21.40
CA ASP A 45 -20.04 -7.40 20.67
C ASP A 45 -20.47 -6.19 21.52
N VAL A 46 -21.65 -6.24 22.13
CA VAL A 46 -22.13 -5.19 23.06
C VAL A 46 -21.17 -5.01 24.23
N GLN A 47 -20.72 -6.10 24.85
CA GLN A 47 -19.73 -6.05 25.93
C GLN A 47 -18.35 -5.56 25.44
N ALA A 48 -17.96 -5.89 24.21
CA ALA A 48 -16.72 -5.41 23.63
C ALA A 48 -16.76 -3.88 23.43
N ALA A 49 -17.85 -3.37 22.84
CA ALA A 49 -18.05 -1.95 22.62
C ALA A 49 -18.08 -1.14 23.94
N GLN A 50 -18.72 -1.66 24.98
CA GLN A 50 -18.74 -1.03 26.31
C GLN A 50 -17.37 -1.00 27.00
N ARG A 51 -16.45 -1.90 26.61
CA ARG A 51 -15.09 -1.96 27.16
C ARG A 51 -14.08 -1.16 26.35
N VAL A 52 -14.48 -0.56 25.23
CA VAL A 52 -13.63 0.38 24.52
C VAL A 52 -13.49 1.64 25.35
N HIS A 53 -12.26 2.07 25.56
CA HIS A 53 -11.93 3.32 26.21
C HIS A 53 -11.44 4.31 25.16
N VAL A 54 -11.99 5.51 25.21
CA VAL A 54 -11.64 6.62 24.31
C VAL A 54 -11.17 7.75 25.20
N ASP A 55 -9.87 8.03 25.13
CA ASP A 55 -9.21 9.07 25.89
C ASP A 55 -8.59 10.08 24.92
N TYR A 56 -8.77 11.36 25.20
CA TYR A 56 -8.12 12.44 24.44
C TYR A 56 -7.34 13.34 25.39
N ALA A 57 -6.02 13.40 25.19
CA ALA A 57 -5.14 14.24 25.98
C ALA A 57 -3.97 14.75 25.13
N ASN A 58 -3.62 16.03 25.29
CA ASN A 58 -2.44 16.64 24.68
C ASN A 58 -2.33 16.45 23.15
N GLY A 59 -3.44 16.51 22.41
CA GLY A 59 -3.44 16.32 20.96
C GLY A 59 -3.39 14.87 20.49
N VAL A 60 -3.47 13.91 21.41
CA VAL A 60 -3.48 12.48 21.11
C VAL A 60 -4.82 11.88 21.49
N LEU A 61 -5.49 11.26 20.52
CA LEU A 61 -6.69 10.46 20.71
C LEU A 61 -6.29 8.99 20.81
N GLN A 62 -6.52 8.39 21.96
CA GLN A 62 -6.27 6.98 22.20
C GLN A 62 -7.60 6.22 22.26
N VAL A 63 -7.74 5.20 21.42
CA VAL A 63 -8.88 4.29 21.41
C VAL A 63 -8.37 2.89 21.71
N THR A 64 -8.66 2.38 22.90
CA THR A 64 -8.21 1.06 23.35
C THR A 64 -9.40 0.15 23.60
N GLY A 65 -9.47 -0.95 22.86
CA GLY A 65 -10.48 -1.99 23.01
C GLY A 65 -9.91 -3.31 23.54
N PRO A 66 -10.79 -4.26 23.89
CA PRO A 66 -10.35 -5.55 24.37
C PRO A 66 -9.64 -6.34 23.26
N LYS A 67 -8.35 -6.64 23.44
CA LYS A 67 -7.64 -7.59 22.56
C LYS A 67 -8.15 -9.02 22.80
N ALA A 68 -8.37 -9.78 21.74
CA ALA A 68 -8.74 -11.19 21.88
C ALA A 68 -7.53 -11.95 22.43
N ARG A 69 -7.75 -12.76 23.46
CA ARG A 69 -6.69 -13.61 24.03
C ARG A 69 -6.31 -14.67 23.01
N ALA A 70 -5.01 -14.87 22.80
CA ALA A 70 -4.51 -16.02 22.07
C ALA A 70 -5.05 -17.30 22.74
N PHE A 71 -5.60 -18.23 21.95
CA PHE A 71 -6.26 -19.49 22.36
C PHE A 71 -7.70 -19.39 22.91
N ASP A 72 -8.43 -18.31 22.62
CA ASP A 72 -9.88 -18.29 22.88
C ASP A 72 -10.67 -19.02 21.77
N PHE A 73 -11.10 -20.26 22.03
CA PHE A 73 -11.96 -21.07 21.14
C PHE A 73 -13.46 -20.76 21.29
N SER A 74 -13.82 -19.69 22.01
CA SER A 74 -15.21 -19.26 22.14
C SER A 74 -15.74 -18.69 20.81
N ARG A 75 -17.00 -18.99 20.44
CA ARG A 75 -17.70 -18.46 19.25
C ARG A 75 -18.00 -16.95 19.30
N LYS A 76 -17.35 -16.20 20.19
CA LYS A 76 -17.65 -14.79 20.45
C LYS A 76 -16.84 -13.90 19.51
N THR A 77 -17.52 -13.18 18.62
CA THR A 77 -16.95 -12.29 17.62
C THR A 77 -16.23 -11.11 18.25
N ARG A 78 -16.83 -10.50 19.29
CA ARG A 78 -16.30 -9.31 19.99
C ARG A 78 -15.90 -8.19 19.04
N SER A 79 -16.69 -8.03 17.98
CA SER A 79 -16.44 -7.08 16.92
C SER A 79 -16.99 -5.71 17.29
N VAL A 80 -16.19 -4.66 17.03
CA VAL A 80 -16.58 -3.28 17.28
C VAL A 80 -16.44 -2.43 16.02
N ASP A 81 -17.41 -1.57 15.78
CA ASP A 81 -17.34 -0.57 14.72
C ASP A 81 -16.94 0.77 15.33
N VAL A 82 -15.78 1.29 14.92
CA VAL A 82 -15.25 2.57 15.38
C VAL A 82 -15.25 3.55 14.22
N SER A 83 -16.01 4.64 14.35
CA SER A 83 -15.98 5.76 13.41
C SER A 83 -15.31 6.97 14.05
N ILE A 84 -14.29 7.51 13.39
CA ILE A 84 -13.53 8.67 13.84
C ILE A 84 -13.62 9.74 12.77
N GLU A 85 -14.16 10.88 13.15
CA GLU A 85 -14.21 12.07 12.33
C GLU A 85 -13.19 13.05 12.87
N LEU A 86 -12.21 13.46 12.05
CA LEU A 86 -11.07 14.26 12.52
C LEU A 86 -10.61 15.30 11.48
N PRO A 87 -9.78 16.28 11.89
CA PRO A 87 -9.22 17.28 10.98
C PRO A 87 -8.26 16.68 9.95
N SER A 88 -8.30 17.21 8.72
CA SER A 88 -7.36 16.89 7.63
C SER A 88 -5.89 16.98 8.10
N GLY A 89 -5.06 16.02 7.68
CA GLY A 89 -3.63 15.96 8.03
C GLY A 89 -3.32 15.29 9.37
N SER A 90 -4.34 14.79 10.09
CA SER A 90 -4.11 14.05 11.33
C SER A 90 -3.38 12.73 11.07
N ARG A 91 -2.52 12.35 12.01
CA ARG A 91 -1.75 11.10 11.95
C ARG A 91 -2.56 9.96 12.54
N VAL A 92 -2.41 8.77 11.97
CA VAL A 92 -3.14 7.58 12.43
C VAL A 92 -2.17 6.43 12.61
N SER A 93 -2.17 5.83 13.79
CA SER A 93 -1.53 4.55 14.06
C SER A 93 -2.58 3.56 14.53
N ALA A 94 -2.73 2.43 13.87
CA ALA A 94 -3.67 1.39 14.31
C ALA A 94 -3.01 0.01 14.42
N ASP A 95 -3.19 -0.62 15.57
CA ASP A 95 -2.82 -1.98 15.89
C ASP A 95 -4.11 -2.79 16.06
N MET A 96 -4.32 -3.74 15.14
CA MET A 96 -5.53 -4.55 15.09
C MET A 96 -5.19 -6.02 14.94
N GLN A 97 -5.99 -6.93 15.51
CA GLN A 97 -5.82 -8.36 15.20
C GLN A 97 -6.57 -8.70 13.91
N VAL A 98 -7.87 -8.40 13.86
CA VAL A 98 -8.71 -8.66 12.69
C VAL A 98 -9.61 -7.46 12.42
N GLY A 99 -9.63 -6.94 11.20
CA GLY A 99 -10.51 -5.83 10.91
C GLY A 99 -10.21 -5.07 9.64
N ASP A 100 -11.27 -4.53 9.04
CA ASP A 100 -11.15 -3.66 7.89
C ASP A 100 -10.96 -2.21 8.36
N VAL A 101 -10.05 -1.49 7.69
CA VAL A 101 -9.77 -0.09 7.95
C VAL A 101 -10.05 0.71 6.69
N HIS A 102 -10.89 1.73 6.81
CA HIS A 102 -11.24 2.64 5.74
C HIS A 102 -10.91 4.08 6.16
N GLY A 103 -9.96 4.70 5.48
CA GLY A 103 -9.64 6.13 5.60
C GLY A 103 -10.16 6.92 4.40
N THR A 104 -11.02 7.90 4.64
CA THR A 104 -11.50 8.86 3.64
C THR A 104 -10.95 10.25 3.90
N GLY A 105 -10.73 11.02 2.84
CA GLY A 105 -10.11 12.34 2.90
C GLY A 105 -8.59 12.32 3.11
N ARG A 106 -8.01 13.50 3.36
CA ARG A 106 -6.55 13.69 3.44
C ARG A 106 -6.03 13.41 4.84
N LEU A 107 -5.53 12.20 5.05
CA LEU A 107 -4.81 11.82 6.25
C LEU A 107 -3.35 12.29 6.19
N GLY A 108 -2.74 12.47 7.37
CA GLY A 108 -1.32 12.71 7.52
C GLY A 108 -0.52 11.43 7.38
N GLU A 109 0.48 11.24 8.23
CA GLU A 109 1.21 9.98 8.31
C GLU A 109 0.32 8.85 8.87
N CYS A 110 0.37 7.68 8.23
CA CYS A 110 -0.41 6.52 8.63
C CYS A 110 0.45 5.28 8.86
N GLY A 111 0.29 4.65 10.01
CA GLY A 111 0.87 3.36 10.38
C GLY A 111 -0.21 2.33 10.69
N PHE A 112 -0.18 1.18 10.03
CA PHE A 112 -1.16 0.10 10.24
C PHE A 112 -0.46 -1.23 10.48
N THR A 113 -0.74 -1.84 11.62
CA THR A 113 -0.30 -3.20 11.95
C THR A 113 -1.56 -4.05 12.14
N THR A 114 -1.80 -5.02 11.25
CA THR A 114 -2.95 -5.92 11.37
C THR A 114 -2.59 -7.37 11.10
N SER A 115 -3.26 -8.33 11.74
CA SER A 115 -3.04 -9.75 11.37
C SER A 115 -3.92 -10.12 10.18
N ALA A 116 -5.16 -9.67 10.14
CA ALA A 116 -6.06 -9.92 9.01
C ALA A 116 -7.01 -8.74 8.75
N GLY A 117 -7.23 -8.40 7.49
CA GLY A 117 -8.26 -7.42 7.09
C GLY A 117 -7.79 -6.47 6.00
N ASN A 118 -8.76 -5.82 5.36
CA ASN A 118 -8.53 -4.95 4.22
C ASN A 118 -8.26 -3.52 4.69
N LEU A 119 -7.25 -2.90 4.10
CA LEU A 119 -6.94 -1.49 4.28
C LEU A 119 -7.28 -0.73 3.00
N ARG A 120 -8.13 0.28 3.11
CA ARG A 120 -8.41 1.21 2.03
C ARG A 120 -8.23 2.65 2.49
N LEU A 121 -7.38 3.39 1.79
CA LEU A 121 -7.12 4.81 2.04
C LEU A 121 -7.32 5.60 0.74
N GLU A 122 -8.05 6.70 0.81
CA GLU A 122 -8.14 7.61 -0.34
C GLU A 122 -6.87 8.45 -0.47
N GLN A 123 -6.48 9.16 0.59
CA GLN A 123 -5.31 10.02 0.58
C GLN A 123 -4.57 9.95 1.91
N THR A 124 -3.26 9.80 1.84
CA THR A 124 -2.38 9.78 3.01
C THR A 124 -1.06 10.48 2.71
N GLY A 125 -0.35 10.89 3.75
CA GLY A 125 1.04 11.34 3.71
C GLY A 125 1.98 10.15 3.51
N SER A 126 2.88 9.91 4.46
CA SER A 126 3.68 8.69 4.49
C SER A 126 2.84 7.51 4.99
N LEU A 127 3.03 6.34 4.39
CA LEU A 127 2.26 5.14 4.69
C LEU A 127 3.17 3.98 5.07
N HIS A 128 2.98 3.43 6.27
CA HIS A 128 3.61 2.20 6.72
C HIS A 128 2.52 1.16 7.03
N VAL A 129 2.61 -0.01 6.40
CA VAL A 129 1.64 -1.10 6.62
C VAL A 129 2.37 -2.41 6.85
N ASP A 130 2.04 -3.08 7.94
CA ASP A 130 2.41 -4.46 8.21
C ASP A 130 1.12 -5.30 8.39
N THR A 131 0.86 -6.20 7.46
CA THR A 131 -0.30 -7.09 7.51
C THR A 131 0.05 -8.54 7.23
N ALA A 132 -0.49 -9.50 7.97
CA ALA A 132 -0.27 -10.91 7.62
C ALA A 132 -1.17 -11.36 6.47
N ALA A 133 -2.42 -10.88 6.41
CA ALA A 133 -3.36 -11.20 5.33
C ALA A 133 -4.37 -10.06 5.07
N GLY A 134 -4.52 -9.64 3.82
CA GLY A 134 -5.55 -8.68 3.43
C GLY A 134 -5.18 -7.82 2.23
N HIS A 135 -6.19 -7.19 1.63
CA HIS A 135 -5.97 -6.28 0.51
C HIS A 135 -5.59 -4.89 1.02
N VAL A 136 -4.55 -4.30 0.43
CA VAL A 136 -4.12 -2.92 0.72
C VAL A 136 -4.36 -2.09 -0.52
N THR A 137 -5.18 -1.06 -0.40
CA THR A 137 -5.43 -0.09 -1.47
C THR A 137 -5.21 1.32 -0.95
N ALA A 138 -4.36 2.10 -1.63
CA ALA A 138 -4.25 3.53 -1.39
C ALA A 138 -4.31 4.30 -2.71
N ASP A 139 -5.24 5.24 -2.83
CA ASP A 139 -5.44 5.97 -4.10
C ASP A 139 -4.36 7.04 -4.31
N ARG A 140 -3.99 7.80 -3.26
CA ARG A 140 -2.87 8.75 -3.29
C ARG A 140 -2.02 8.71 -2.02
N VAL A 141 -0.71 8.66 -2.19
CA VAL A 141 0.29 8.73 -1.12
C VAL A 141 1.25 9.89 -1.41
N ALA A 142 1.16 10.96 -0.62
CA ALA A 142 1.99 12.15 -0.81
C ALA A 142 3.43 11.99 -0.28
N GLY A 143 3.69 10.94 0.52
CA GLY A 143 5.00 10.62 1.07
C GLY A 143 5.54 9.28 0.58
N ASP A 144 6.41 8.68 1.38
CA ASP A 144 6.95 7.35 1.14
C ASP A 144 5.91 6.28 1.53
N ALA A 145 5.87 5.18 0.76
CA ALA A 145 5.02 4.03 1.01
C ALA A 145 5.87 2.78 1.31
N GLU A 146 5.74 2.22 2.51
CA GLU A 146 6.40 0.97 2.92
C GLU A 146 5.36 -0.08 3.32
N ILE A 147 5.26 -1.15 2.54
CA ILE A 147 4.25 -2.20 2.73
C ILE A 147 4.93 -3.55 2.93
N ARG A 148 4.57 -4.20 4.03
CA ARG A 148 4.80 -5.62 4.28
C ARG A 148 3.44 -6.29 4.36
N THR A 149 3.17 -7.19 3.43
CA THR A 149 2.01 -8.07 3.51
C THR A 149 2.46 -9.52 3.46
N GLY A 150 1.77 -10.44 4.15
CA GLY A 150 2.00 -11.87 4.02
C GLY A 150 1.19 -12.51 2.88
N SER A 151 -0.01 -11.99 2.62
CA SER A 151 -0.90 -12.45 1.56
C SER A 151 -1.93 -11.39 1.24
N GLY A 152 -2.19 -11.14 -0.04
CA GLY A 152 -3.23 -10.24 -0.50
C GLY A 152 -2.79 -9.39 -1.69
N LYS A 153 -3.72 -8.60 -2.21
CA LYS A 153 -3.44 -7.68 -3.33
C LYS A 153 -3.05 -6.32 -2.79
N VAL A 154 -2.03 -5.73 -3.40
CA VAL A 154 -1.58 -4.37 -3.10
C VAL A 154 -1.86 -3.50 -4.31
N ARG A 155 -2.60 -2.41 -4.13
CA ARG A 155 -2.91 -1.44 -5.19
C ARG A 155 -2.59 -0.03 -4.73
N PHE A 156 -1.72 0.63 -5.48
CA PHE A 156 -1.45 2.06 -5.35
C PHE A 156 -1.91 2.78 -6.60
N GLY A 157 -2.63 3.88 -6.44
CA GLY A 157 -2.90 4.82 -7.53
C GLY A 157 -1.66 5.66 -7.82
N GLU A 158 -1.48 6.72 -7.05
CA GLU A 158 -0.40 7.69 -7.22
C GLU A 158 0.47 7.77 -5.96
N VAL A 159 1.79 7.66 -6.11
CA VAL A 159 2.74 7.83 -5.00
C VAL A 159 3.78 8.88 -5.36
N GLU A 160 3.89 9.94 -4.55
CA GLU A 160 4.85 11.02 -4.78
C GLU A 160 6.26 10.67 -4.27
N GLY A 161 6.35 9.87 -3.19
CA GLY A 161 7.61 9.43 -2.61
C GLY A 161 8.14 8.08 -3.12
N ARG A 162 9.02 7.47 -2.32
CA ARG A 162 9.58 6.13 -2.56
C ARG A 162 8.56 5.05 -2.23
N VAL A 163 8.48 4.01 -3.06
CA VAL A 163 7.63 2.84 -2.82
C VAL A 163 8.50 1.62 -2.50
N THR A 164 8.29 1.00 -1.35
CA THR A 164 8.89 -0.31 -1.00
C THR A 164 7.78 -1.30 -0.65
N VAL A 165 7.60 -2.33 -1.48
CA VAL A 165 6.58 -3.37 -1.26
C VAL A 165 7.23 -4.73 -1.12
N ARG A 166 6.88 -5.43 -0.04
CA ARG A 166 7.17 -6.85 0.16
C ARG A 166 5.86 -7.61 0.24
N ASN A 167 5.53 -8.32 -0.83
CA ASN A 167 4.32 -9.13 -0.92
C ASN A 167 4.65 -10.53 -1.47
N PRO A 168 4.92 -11.52 -0.59
CA PRO A 168 5.27 -12.85 -1.06
C PRO A 168 4.10 -13.54 -1.77
N ASN A 169 2.84 -13.17 -1.50
CA ASN A 169 1.68 -13.83 -2.11
C ASN A 169 0.59 -12.82 -2.50
N GLY A 170 0.46 -12.59 -3.80
CA GLY A 170 -0.59 -11.78 -4.40
C GLY A 170 -0.04 -10.68 -5.31
N ASP A 171 -0.94 -10.09 -6.08
CA ASP A 171 -0.57 -9.14 -7.12
C ASP A 171 -0.26 -7.78 -6.52
N THR A 172 0.74 -7.10 -7.09
CA THR A 172 1.11 -5.74 -6.73
C THR A 172 0.90 -4.85 -7.96
N THR A 173 0.03 -3.86 -7.84
CA THR A 173 -0.22 -2.86 -8.88
C THR A 173 0.10 -1.46 -8.36
N ILE A 174 0.93 -0.72 -9.08
CA ILE A 174 1.25 0.68 -8.80
C ILE A 174 0.95 1.45 -10.08
N ASP A 175 -0.07 2.30 -10.10
CA ASP A 175 -0.46 2.99 -11.34
C ASP A 175 0.57 4.08 -11.70
N ALA A 176 1.02 4.89 -10.73
CA ALA A 176 2.07 5.89 -10.92
C ALA A 176 2.94 6.08 -9.66
N ALA A 177 4.26 6.18 -9.86
CA ALA A 177 5.22 6.51 -8.81
C ALA A 177 6.21 7.58 -9.29
N ALA A 178 6.35 8.66 -8.51
CA ALA A 178 7.29 9.73 -8.79
C ALA A 178 8.70 9.44 -8.24
N GLY A 179 8.80 8.74 -7.11
CA GLY A 179 10.05 8.28 -6.52
C GLY A 179 10.47 6.87 -6.94
N ASP A 180 11.54 6.37 -6.32
CA ASP A 180 12.06 5.02 -6.60
C ASP A 180 11.05 3.94 -6.19
N VAL A 181 10.92 2.90 -7.01
CA VAL A 181 10.04 1.76 -6.75
C VAL A 181 10.89 0.51 -6.47
N ARG A 182 10.66 -0.13 -5.33
CA ARG A 182 11.26 -1.41 -4.96
C ARG A 182 10.18 -2.42 -4.60
N VAL A 183 9.99 -3.44 -5.43
CA VAL A 183 9.01 -4.50 -5.20
C VAL A 183 9.70 -5.84 -5.07
N ARG A 184 9.39 -6.58 -3.99
CA ARG A 184 9.78 -7.97 -3.81
C ARG A 184 8.53 -8.82 -3.62
N ALA A 185 8.28 -9.67 -4.59
CA ALA A 185 7.24 -10.68 -4.55
C ALA A 185 7.82 -12.09 -4.63
N ALA A 186 6.99 -13.10 -4.34
CA ALA A 186 7.35 -14.49 -4.58
C ALA A 186 6.34 -15.16 -5.51
N ASN A 187 5.04 -14.99 -5.25
CA ASN A 187 3.96 -15.53 -6.06
C ASN A 187 2.94 -14.44 -6.37
N GLY A 188 2.89 -13.97 -7.60
CA GLY A 188 1.99 -12.90 -8.02
C GLY A 188 2.64 -11.99 -9.06
N ASP A 189 1.78 -11.34 -9.84
CA ASP A 189 2.22 -10.41 -10.88
C ASP A 189 2.54 -9.04 -10.28
N VAL A 190 3.55 -8.38 -10.84
CA VAL A 190 3.92 -7.02 -10.48
C VAL A 190 3.67 -6.11 -11.68
N SER A 191 2.79 -5.13 -11.53
CA SER A 191 2.49 -4.14 -12.56
C SER A 191 2.80 -2.74 -12.02
N VAL A 192 3.70 -2.04 -12.69
CA VAL A 192 3.97 -0.61 -12.48
C VAL A 192 3.55 0.11 -13.74
N GLY A 193 2.57 1.01 -13.66
CA GLY A 193 2.07 1.77 -14.80
C GLY A 193 3.10 2.77 -15.30
N ARG A 194 3.34 3.82 -14.51
CA ARG A 194 4.33 4.86 -14.80
C ARG A 194 5.33 5.01 -13.65
N ALA A 195 6.62 4.97 -13.98
CA ALA A 195 7.71 5.25 -13.04
C ALA A 195 8.54 6.45 -13.52
N ALA A 196 8.61 7.49 -12.71
CA ALA A 196 9.43 8.68 -12.99
C ALA A 196 10.88 8.58 -12.49
N ALA A 197 11.22 7.49 -11.79
CA ALA A 197 12.55 7.22 -11.24
C ALA A 197 12.90 5.73 -11.39
N SER A 198 13.91 5.27 -10.64
CA SER A 198 14.44 3.92 -10.75
C SER A 198 13.44 2.86 -10.26
N VAL A 199 13.45 1.69 -10.89
CA VAL A 199 12.55 0.58 -10.56
C VAL A 199 13.36 -0.69 -10.34
N GLU A 200 13.24 -1.28 -9.16
CA GLU A 200 13.72 -2.64 -8.86
C GLU A 200 12.53 -3.53 -8.54
N ALA A 201 12.23 -4.51 -9.38
CA ALA A 201 11.16 -5.48 -9.16
C ALA A 201 11.68 -6.91 -9.27
N LYS A 202 11.44 -7.70 -8.22
CA LYS A 202 11.87 -9.10 -8.13
C LYS A 202 10.69 -9.98 -7.77
N THR A 203 10.43 -11.03 -8.56
CA THR A 203 9.45 -12.06 -8.26
C THR A 203 10.01 -13.45 -8.53
N SER A 204 9.46 -14.50 -7.90
CA SER A 204 9.87 -15.88 -8.21
C SER A 204 8.94 -16.48 -9.25
N ASN A 205 7.63 -16.32 -9.06
CA ASN A 205 6.58 -16.84 -9.92
C ASN A 205 5.58 -15.72 -10.21
N GLY A 206 5.67 -15.14 -11.39
CA GLY A 206 4.84 -14.02 -11.80
C GLY A 206 5.49 -13.24 -12.92
N SER A 207 4.65 -12.57 -13.70
CA SER A 207 5.09 -11.64 -14.74
C SER A 207 5.35 -10.27 -14.13
N ILE A 208 6.30 -9.55 -14.67
CA ILE A 208 6.57 -8.16 -14.30
C ILE A 208 6.28 -7.28 -15.50
N ARG A 209 5.36 -6.33 -15.33
CA ARG A 209 5.04 -5.31 -16.32
C ARG A 209 5.43 -3.95 -15.79
N LEU A 210 6.28 -3.26 -16.53
CA LEU A 210 6.57 -1.83 -16.37
C LEU A 210 6.01 -1.13 -17.60
N GLY A 211 4.94 -0.34 -17.43
CA GLY A 211 4.21 0.29 -18.52
C GLY A 211 5.00 1.41 -19.20
N GLU A 212 5.61 2.29 -18.42
CA GLU A 212 6.39 3.43 -18.88
C GLU A 212 7.45 3.80 -17.83
N VAL A 213 8.70 3.95 -18.26
CA VAL A 213 9.78 4.53 -17.45
C VAL A 213 10.40 5.72 -18.15
N ALA A 214 10.59 6.81 -17.40
CA ALA A 214 11.14 8.06 -17.92
C ALA A 214 12.67 8.17 -17.77
N ARG A 215 13.22 7.75 -16.62
CA ARG A 215 14.65 7.88 -16.30
C ARG A 215 15.09 6.90 -15.20
N GLY A 216 16.40 6.75 -15.04
CA GLY A 216 17.01 5.97 -13.96
C GLY A 216 17.38 4.55 -14.38
N SER A 217 17.51 3.67 -13.39
CA SER A 217 17.85 2.26 -13.60
C SER A 217 16.61 1.37 -13.38
N VAL A 218 16.42 0.41 -14.27
CA VAL A 218 15.35 -0.56 -14.24
C VAL A 218 15.95 -1.95 -14.07
N GLU A 219 15.77 -2.57 -12.91
CA GLU A 219 16.19 -3.93 -12.62
C GLU A 219 14.96 -4.83 -12.39
N LEU A 220 14.61 -5.64 -13.39
CA LEU A 220 13.50 -6.59 -13.30
C LEU A 220 14.03 -8.02 -13.33
N THR A 221 13.67 -8.81 -12.34
CA THR A 221 14.04 -10.23 -12.28
C THR A 221 12.85 -11.11 -11.93
N THR A 222 12.61 -12.15 -12.74
CA THR A 222 11.63 -13.20 -12.45
C THR A 222 12.22 -14.58 -12.67
N ALA A 223 11.91 -15.59 -11.84
CA ALA A 223 12.33 -16.95 -12.16
C ALA A 223 11.40 -17.60 -13.19
N LYS A 224 10.10 -17.35 -13.09
CA LYS A 224 9.08 -17.84 -14.02
C LYS A 224 8.02 -16.79 -14.27
N GLY A 225 7.96 -16.29 -15.49
CA GLY A 225 7.02 -15.28 -15.95
C GLY A 225 7.62 -14.40 -17.04
N ASP A 226 6.75 -13.64 -17.69
CA ASP A 226 7.16 -12.73 -18.74
C ASP A 226 7.59 -11.37 -18.16
N LEU A 227 8.51 -10.71 -18.84
CA LEU A 227 8.89 -9.33 -18.55
C LEU A 227 8.39 -8.44 -19.67
N GLU A 228 7.63 -7.40 -19.33
CA GLU A 228 7.23 -6.34 -20.26
C GLU A 228 7.77 -5.01 -19.77
N ILE A 229 8.56 -4.33 -20.61
CA ILE A 229 9.20 -3.06 -20.28
C ILE A 229 8.82 -2.02 -21.35
N GLY A 230 8.09 -1.00 -20.94
CA GLY A 230 7.80 0.17 -21.75
C GLY A 230 8.72 1.32 -21.42
N ILE A 231 9.35 1.89 -22.45
CA ILE A 231 10.27 3.02 -22.34
C ILE A 231 9.59 4.24 -22.93
N ALA A 232 9.62 5.36 -22.21
CA ALA A 232 9.03 6.62 -22.68
C ALA A 232 9.62 7.04 -24.04
N GLU A 233 8.81 7.74 -24.85
CA GLU A 233 9.25 8.27 -26.14
C GLU A 233 10.43 9.24 -25.99
N GLY A 234 11.35 9.21 -26.97
CA GLY A 234 12.52 10.10 -27.00
C GLY A 234 13.66 9.73 -26.04
N ILE A 235 13.48 8.73 -25.18
CA ILE A 235 14.50 8.27 -24.22
C ILE A 235 15.41 7.22 -24.85
N ALA A 236 16.72 7.38 -24.68
CA ALA A 236 17.70 6.35 -25.06
C ALA A 236 17.73 5.25 -24.00
N ALA A 237 17.88 3.99 -24.41
CA ALA A 237 17.91 2.87 -23.49
C ALA A 237 19.11 1.97 -23.75
N SER A 238 19.86 1.70 -22.69
CA SER A 238 20.87 0.64 -22.67
C SER A 238 20.23 -0.63 -22.13
N LEU A 239 20.32 -1.73 -22.88
CA LEU A 239 19.60 -2.96 -22.57
C LEU A 239 20.58 -4.11 -22.27
N ASP A 240 20.53 -4.63 -21.05
CA ASP A 240 21.06 -5.95 -20.69
C ASP A 240 19.88 -6.86 -20.30
N VAL A 241 19.38 -7.60 -21.28
CA VAL A 241 18.24 -8.50 -21.10
C VAL A 241 18.60 -9.94 -21.44
N LYS A 242 18.25 -10.86 -20.55
CA LYS A 242 18.60 -12.28 -20.64
C LYS A 242 17.40 -13.15 -20.28
N THR A 243 17.10 -14.12 -21.13
CA THR A 243 16.14 -15.19 -20.82
C THR A 243 16.84 -16.54 -20.89
N GLY A 244 16.60 -17.42 -19.90
CA GLY A 244 17.08 -18.81 -19.94
C GLY A 244 16.30 -19.63 -20.97
N PHE A 245 14.98 -19.58 -20.88
CA PHE A 245 14.04 -20.26 -21.78
C PHE A 245 12.91 -19.31 -22.19
N GLY A 246 13.00 -18.79 -23.41
CA GLY A 246 12.01 -17.89 -23.97
C GLY A 246 12.54 -17.12 -25.17
N GLN A 247 11.86 -16.03 -25.55
CA GLN A 247 12.25 -15.13 -26.62
C GLN A 247 12.35 -13.70 -26.10
N VAL A 248 13.37 -12.97 -26.55
CA VAL A 248 13.46 -11.52 -26.34
C VAL A 248 12.93 -10.84 -27.61
N ARG A 249 11.94 -9.97 -27.44
CA ARG A 249 11.37 -9.11 -28.50
C ARG A 249 11.68 -7.66 -28.17
N ASN A 250 12.56 -7.06 -28.95
CA ASN A 250 12.82 -5.63 -28.89
C ASN A 250 12.03 -4.93 -29.99
N LEU A 251 11.05 -4.13 -29.61
CA LEU A 251 10.20 -3.32 -30.47
C LEU A 251 10.57 -1.83 -30.42
N LEU A 252 11.73 -1.49 -29.87
CA LEU A 252 12.25 -0.13 -29.94
C LEU A 252 12.74 0.12 -31.36
N ASP A 253 12.27 1.22 -31.96
CA ASP A 253 12.91 1.75 -33.16
C ASP A 253 14.38 2.05 -32.85
N SER A 254 15.27 1.69 -33.78
CA SER A 254 16.68 2.05 -33.68
C SER A 254 16.80 3.58 -33.74
N ALA A 255 16.80 4.22 -32.58
CA ALA A 255 17.00 5.66 -32.51
C ALA A 255 18.40 5.97 -33.06
N ALA A 256 18.47 6.98 -33.93
CA ALA A 256 19.72 7.58 -34.37
C ALA A 256 20.57 7.95 -33.15
N GLN A 257 21.90 7.86 -33.31
CA GLN A 257 22.91 8.03 -32.26
C GLN A 257 22.49 9.04 -31.18
N PRO A 258 22.68 8.69 -29.89
CA PRO A 258 22.26 9.55 -28.79
C PRO A 258 22.87 10.95 -28.96
N THR A 259 22.02 11.96 -29.10
CA THR A 259 22.43 13.35 -28.85
C THR A 259 22.95 13.42 -27.42
N GLU A 260 24.12 14.04 -27.20
CA GLU A 260 24.93 14.09 -25.96
C GLU A 260 24.21 14.55 -24.67
N SER A 261 22.89 14.74 -24.68
CA SER A 261 22.09 15.16 -23.51
C SER A 261 20.75 14.42 -23.37
N ALA A 262 20.55 13.28 -24.05
CA ALA A 262 19.38 12.44 -23.80
C ALA A 262 19.58 11.64 -22.51
N GLU A 263 18.70 11.84 -21.51
CA GLU A 263 18.63 10.96 -20.34
C GLU A 263 18.55 9.51 -20.84
N THR A 264 19.50 8.68 -20.40
CA THR A 264 19.58 7.27 -20.79
C THR A 264 19.05 6.41 -19.66
N VAL A 265 18.14 5.49 -19.97
CA VAL A 265 17.65 4.50 -19.02
C VAL A 265 18.47 3.22 -19.16
N GLU A 266 18.99 2.72 -18.04
CA GLU A 266 19.64 1.41 -17.99
C GLU A 266 18.63 0.35 -17.63
N VAL A 267 18.48 -0.66 -18.48
CA VAL A 267 17.49 -1.72 -18.31
C VAL A 267 18.20 -3.06 -18.16
N TYR A 268 18.05 -3.64 -16.97
CA TYR A 268 18.48 -4.98 -16.60
C TYR A 268 17.26 -5.88 -16.44
N GLY A 269 17.04 -6.79 -17.38
CA GLY A 269 15.88 -7.69 -17.38
C GLY A 269 16.30 -9.15 -17.42
N HIS A 270 16.03 -9.92 -16.36
CA HIS A 270 16.40 -11.32 -16.29
C HIS A 270 15.21 -12.22 -15.99
N THR A 271 14.96 -13.21 -16.87
CA THR A 271 13.99 -14.28 -16.61
C THR A 271 14.58 -15.66 -16.85
N SER A 272 14.31 -16.64 -15.99
CA SER A 272 14.76 -18.01 -16.28
C SER A 272 13.80 -18.73 -17.24
N PHE A 273 12.49 -18.51 -17.09
CA PHE A 273 11.43 -19.08 -17.92
C PHE A 273 10.38 -18.04 -18.27
N GLY A 274 10.38 -17.57 -19.51
CA GLY A 274 9.46 -16.54 -20.00
C GLY A 274 10.06 -15.69 -21.11
N GLY A 275 9.21 -14.96 -21.80
CA GLY A 275 9.59 -13.96 -22.79
C GLY A 275 9.97 -12.64 -22.15
N ILE A 276 10.76 -11.85 -22.87
CA ILE A 276 11.01 -10.44 -22.55
C ILE A 276 10.52 -9.62 -23.73
N THR A 277 9.62 -8.66 -23.50
CA THR A 277 9.16 -7.71 -24.51
C THR A 277 9.54 -6.31 -24.07
N ILE A 278 10.21 -5.58 -24.96
CA ILE A 278 10.59 -4.18 -24.76
C ILE A 278 9.90 -3.36 -25.84
N ARG A 279 9.19 -2.30 -25.45
CA ARG A 279 8.42 -1.45 -26.37
C ARG A 279 8.52 0.02 -26.01
N ARG A 280 8.11 0.88 -26.93
CA ARG A 280 7.78 2.27 -26.63
C ARG A 280 6.41 2.35 -25.95
N SER A 281 6.22 3.36 -25.11
CA SER A 281 4.93 3.68 -24.48
C SER A 281 4.60 5.14 -24.59
#